data_AF-A0A4R5A176-F1
#
_entry.id   AF-A0A4R5A176-F1
#
_cell.length_a   1.000
_cell.length_b   1.000
_cell.length_c   1.000
_cell.angle_alpha   90.00
_cell.angle_beta   90.00
_cell.angle_gamma   90.00
#
_symmetry.space_group_name_H-M   'P 1'
#
loop_
_entity.id
_entity.type
_entity.pdbx_description
1 polymer ?
#
loop_
_entity_poly.entity_id
_entity_poly.type
_entity_poly.pdbx_seq_one_letter_code
_entity_poly.pdbx_strand_id
1 'polypeptide(L)'
;MTTGDGDAAGRLFPEDLDGVDPVAAVMLADACRSIAAYPELVVVGALFTAAERVSGGWQIVCPCDPLPQGARELLADHLDDRASLADGPSRQELREAARTLRAEPADELSAGGRRFRIVRIEQLVRTGPDGPEPPRPTDLDPHPADRRVLP
;
A
#
# COMPACT_ATOMS: atom_id res chain seq x y z
N MET A 1 3.27 -31.26 14.25
CA MET A 1 2.71 -30.31 15.23
C MET A 1 3.80 -29.92 16.18
N THR A 2 4.49 -28.82 15.89
CA THR A 2 5.48 -28.25 16.79
C THR A 2 4.70 -27.34 17.72
N THR A 3 4.44 -27.80 18.94
CA THR A 3 4.02 -26.91 20.03
C THR A 3 5.15 -25.91 20.22
N GLY A 4 4.95 -24.68 19.73
CA GLY A 4 5.87 -23.59 19.95
C GLY A 4 6.09 -23.45 21.45
N ASP A 5 7.36 -23.43 21.85
CA ASP A 5 7.77 -23.20 23.22
C ASP A 5 7.12 -21.89 23.66
N GLY A 6 6.24 -21.98 24.65
CA GLY A 6 5.53 -20.83 25.19
C GLY A 6 6.55 -19.78 25.62
N ASP A 7 6.14 -18.51 25.60
CA ASP A 7 6.96 -17.48 26.22
C ASP A 7 7.32 -17.94 27.63
N ALA A 8 8.62 -18.07 27.93
CA ALA A 8 9.07 -18.53 29.25
C ALA A 8 8.65 -17.57 30.40
N ALA A 9 7.96 -16.47 30.07
CA ALA A 9 7.37 -15.51 30.99
C ALA A 9 5.85 -15.68 31.21
N GLY A 10 5.13 -16.53 30.46
CA GLY A 10 3.71 -16.82 30.66
C GLY A 10 2.78 -15.60 30.63
N ARG A 11 3.19 -14.50 29.98
CA ARG A 11 2.41 -13.27 29.88
C ARG A 11 1.95 -13.08 28.46
N LEU A 12 1.10 -14.01 28.00
CA LEU A 12 0.41 -13.87 26.72
C LEU A 12 -0.55 -12.66 26.70
N PHE A 13 -0.92 -12.13 27.87
CA PHE A 13 -1.91 -11.06 28.02
C PHE A 13 -1.42 -9.94 28.95
N PRO A 14 -1.69 -8.67 28.62
CA PRO A 14 -1.53 -7.55 29.55
C PRO A 14 -2.35 -7.75 30.83
N GLU A 15 -1.85 -7.26 31.98
CA GLU A 15 -2.55 -7.37 33.28
C GLU A 15 -3.83 -6.51 33.35
N ASP A 16 -4.04 -5.58 32.40
CA ASP A 16 -5.19 -4.67 32.33
C ASP A 16 -6.09 -5.02 31.13
N LEU A 17 -6.86 -6.11 31.24
CA LEU A 17 -7.75 -6.58 30.18
C LEU A 17 -8.97 -5.68 29.95
N ASP A 18 -9.36 -4.86 30.93
CA ASP A 18 -10.53 -3.99 30.85
C ASP A 18 -10.25 -2.72 30.02
N GLY A 19 -8.98 -2.36 29.83
CA GLY A 19 -8.52 -1.19 29.05
C GLY A 19 -7.96 -1.50 27.67
N VAL A 20 -7.86 -2.77 27.28
CA VAL A 20 -7.15 -3.20 26.06
C VAL A 20 -8.11 -3.94 25.12
N ASP A 21 -8.09 -3.58 23.83
CA ASP A 21 -8.75 -4.39 22.80
C ASP A 21 -8.03 -5.76 22.73
N PRO A 22 -8.69 -6.86 23.12
CA PRO A 22 -8.04 -8.16 23.19
C PRO A 22 -7.61 -8.66 21.80
N VAL A 23 -8.30 -8.26 20.73
CA VAL A 23 -7.90 -8.61 19.37
C VAL A 23 -6.60 -7.90 19.01
N ALA A 24 -6.54 -6.58 19.25
CA ALA A 24 -5.32 -5.81 19.02
C ALA A 24 -4.13 -6.32 19.84
N ALA A 25 -4.36 -6.74 21.10
CA ALA A 25 -3.31 -7.31 21.94
C ALA A 25 -2.74 -8.61 21.37
N VAL A 26 -3.61 -9.52 20.89
CA VAL A 26 -3.18 -10.77 20.27
C VAL A 26 -2.43 -10.50 18.96
N MET A 27 -2.91 -9.59 18.12
CA MET A 27 -2.23 -9.18 16.89
C MET A 27 -0.83 -8.59 17.17
N LEU A 28 -0.70 -7.77 18.22
CA LEU A 28 0.58 -7.19 18.63
C LEU A 28 1.55 -8.28 19.11
N ALA A 29 1.08 -9.19 19.97
CA ALA A 29 1.90 -10.29 20.46
C ALA A 29 2.39 -11.19 19.31
N ASP A 30 1.54 -11.44 18.31
CA ASP A 30 1.91 -12.21 17.11
C ASP A 30 2.94 -11.47 16.25
N ALA A 31 2.76 -10.17 16.04
CA ALA A 31 3.74 -9.32 15.37
C ALA A 31 5.10 -9.33 16.07
N CYS A 32 5.13 -9.23 17.40
CA CYS A 32 6.38 -9.27 18.18
C CYS A 32 7.10 -10.61 18.04
N ARG A 33 6.38 -11.73 18.13
CA ARG A 33 6.98 -13.07 17.90
C ARG A 33 7.55 -13.20 16.50
N SER A 34 6.83 -12.71 15.49
CA SER A 34 7.28 -12.77 14.11
C SER A 34 8.53 -11.91 13.86
N ILE A 35 8.59 -10.71 14.43
CA ILE A 35 9.79 -9.84 14.37
C ILE A 35 11.03 -10.57 14.92
N ALA A 36 10.88 -11.32 16.01
CA ALA A 36 11.97 -12.10 16.60
C ALA A 36 12.36 -13.32 15.76
N ALA A 37 11.39 -14.02 15.15
CA ALA A 37 11.62 -15.19 14.31
C ALA A 37 12.21 -14.85 12.93
N TYR A 38 11.86 -13.68 12.38
CA TYR A 38 12.32 -13.17 11.08
C TYR A 38 13.05 -11.83 11.28
N PRO A 39 14.28 -11.83 11.82
CA PRO A 39 14.96 -10.60 12.25
C PRO A 39 15.55 -9.80 11.08
N GLU A 40 15.83 -10.44 9.94
CA GLU A 40 16.52 -9.82 8.82
C GLU A 40 15.54 -9.07 7.90
N LEU A 41 15.93 -7.89 7.41
CA LEU A 41 15.17 -7.13 6.42
C LEU A 41 15.89 -7.18 5.06
N VAL A 42 15.16 -7.61 4.04
CA VAL A 42 15.64 -7.68 2.66
C VAL A 42 14.85 -6.70 1.80
N VAL A 43 15.55 -5.90 1.00
CA VAL A 43 14.94 -5.06 -0.04
C VAL A 43 14.68 -5.92 -1.27
N VAL A 44 13.41 -6.01 -1.68
CA VAL A 44 12.99 -6.89 -2.80
C VAL A 44 12.98 -6.14 -4.13
N GLY A 45 12.70 -4.83 -4.09
CA GLY A 45 12.60 -4.01 -5.27
C GLY A 45 11.78 -2.75 -4.99
N ALA A 46 11.82 -1.84 -5.94
CA ALA A 46 11.00 -0.64 -5.91
C ALA A 46 9.74 -0.85 -6.74
N LEU A 47 8.63 -0.34 -6.24
CA LEU A 47 7.43 -0.09 -7.02
C LEU A 47 7.23 1.41 -7.17
N PHE A 48 6.41 1.79 -8.15
CA PHE A 48 6.05 3.16 -8.45
C PHE A 48 4.53 3.28 -8.50
N THR A 49 4.00 4.39 -8.03
CA THR A 49 2.57 4.70 -8.16
C THR A 49 2.36 6.21 -8.19
N ALA A 50 1.12 6.65 -8.40
CA ALA A 50 0.76 8.05 -8.33
C ALA A 50 0.08 8.40 -7.01
N ALA A 51 0.41 9.56 -6.48
CA ALA A 51 -0.23 10.15 -5.32
C ALA A 51 -0.78 11.54 -5.62
N GLU A 52 -1.95 11.86 -5.07
CA GLU A 52 -2.61 13.16 -5.14
C GLU A 52 -2.43 13.92 -3.81
N ARG A 53 -2.18 15.23 -3.87
CA ARG A 53 -2.17 16.10 -2.69
C ARG A 53 -3.61 16.35 -2.24
N VAL A 54 -3.96 15.85 -1.06
CA VAL A 54 -5.23 16.07 -0.36
C VAL A 54 -5.00 16.90 0.91
N SER A 55 -6.03 17.36 1.62
CA SER A 55 -5.88 18.25 2.81
C SER A 55 -4.89 17.69 3.86
N GLY A 56 -4.95 16.39 4.16
CA GLY A 56 -4.14 15.71 5.16
C GLY A 56 -2.76 15.22 4.70
N GLY A 57 -2.38 15.40 3.44
CA GLY A 57 -1.09 14.90 2.92
C GLY A 57 -1.20 14.37 1.50
N TRP A 58 -0.55 13.23 1.24
CA TRP A 58 -0.57 12.56 -0.06
C TRP A 58 -1.40 11.28 0.04
N GLN A 59 -2.27 11.06 -0.94
CA GLN A 59 -3.08 9.85 -1.06
C GLN A 59 -2.71 9.10 -2.33
N ILE A 60 -2.41 7.80 -2.24
CA ILE A 60 -2.21 6.94 -3.42
C ILE A 60 -3.53 6.85 -4.19
N VAL A 61 -3.48 7.05 -5.51
CA VAL A 61 -4.66 7.09 -6.37
C VAL A 61 -4.67 6.02 -7.48
N CYS A 62 -3.55 5.32 -7.68
CA CYS A 62 -3.40 4.30 -8.71
C CYS A 62 -2.84 3.00 -8.10
N PRO A 63 -2.97 1.85 -8.79
CA PRO A 63 -2.18 0.66 -8.50
C PRO A 63 -0.66 0.92 -8.58
N CYS A 64 0.13 -0.02 -8.10
CA CYS A 64 1.59 0.02 -8.21
C CYS A 64 2.06 -0.65 -9.50
N ASP A 65 3.14 -0.14 -10.07
CA ASP A 65 3.85 -0.70 -11.22
C ASP A 65 5.36 -0.82 -10.91
N PRO A 66 6.06 -1.86 -11.39
CA PRO A 66 7.51 -1.98 -11.17
C PRO A 66 8.35 -0.93 -11.92
N LEU A 67 7.77 -0.25 -12.91
CA LEU A 67 8.45 0.74 -13.74
C LEU A 67 7.88 2.16 -13.50
N PRO A 68 8.73 3.20 -13.44
CA PRO A 68 8.24 4.58 -13.32
C PRO A 68 7.29 4.98 -14.44
N GLN A 69 7.56 4.51 -15.67
CA GLN A 69 6.70 4.82 -16.81
C GLN A 69 5.34 4.14 -16.72
N GLY A 70 5.24 2.91 -16.21
CA GLY A 70 3.95 2.26 -15.99
C GLY A 70 3.09 3.00 -14.97
N ALA A 71 3.69 3.54 -13.90
CA ALA A 71 2.99 4.40 -12.97
C ALA A 71 2.47 5.71 -13.61
N ARG A 72 3.21 6.28 -14.58
CA ARG A 72 2.76 7.45 -15.35
C ARG A 72 1.60 7.10 -16.29
N GLU A 73 1.63 5.93 -16.91
CA GLU A 73 0.52 5.45 -17.75
C GLU A 73 -0.76 5.22 -16.93
N LEU A 74 -0.64 4.59 -15.76
CA LEU A 74 -1.77 4.41 -14.84
C LEU A 74 -2.34 5.75 -14.35
N LEU A 75 -1.50 6.75 -14.11
CA LEU A 75 -1.96 8.10 -13.80
C LEU A 75 -2.63 8.76 -15.00
N ALA A 76 -2.11 8.58 -16.22
CA ALA A 76 -2.73 9.12 -17.42
C ALA A 76 -4.13 8.55 -17.64
N ASP A 77 -4.31 7.23 -17.49
CA ASP A 77 -5.63 6.57 -17.55
C ASP A 77 -6.59 7.16 -16.49
N HIS A 78 -6.11 7.30 -15.24
CA HIS A 78 -6.90 7.90 -14.15
C HIS A 78 -7.30 9.36 -14.43
N LEU A 79 -6.45 10.15 -15.09
CA LEU A 79 -6.78 11.52 -15.49
C LEU A 79 -7.79 11.53 -16.65
N ASP A 80 -7.69 10.61 -17.60
CA ASP A 80 -8.65 10.46 -18.71
C ASP A 80 -10.05 10.05 -18.20
N ASP A 81 -10.11 9.14 -17.22
CA ASP A 81 -11.36 8.76 -16.54
C ASP A 81 -12.00 9.95 -15.85
N ARG A 82 -11.21 10.73 -15.10
CA ARG A 82 -11.68 11.98 -14.47
C ARG A 82 -12.11 13.02 -15.50
N ALA A 83 -11.38 13.15 -16.61
CA ALA A 83 -11.74 14.09 -17.67
C ALA A 83 -13.08 13.73 -18.31
N SER A 84 -13.42 12.44 -18.39
CA SER A 84 -14.69 11.97 -18.93
C SER A 84 -15.90 12.38 -18.06
N LEU A 85 -15.67 12.61 -16.77
CA LEU A 85 -16.66 13.08 -15.79
C LEU A 85 -16.62 14.60 -15.53
N ALA A 86 -15.57 15.29 -15.99
CA ALA A 86 -15.40 16.73 -15.81
C ALA A 86 -15.98 17.52 -16.98
N ASP A 87 -16.24 18.82 -16.77
CA ASP A 87 -16.69 19.73 -17.82
C ASP A 87 -15.77 20.95 -17.97
N GLY A 88 -15.88 21.62 -19.11
CA GLY A 88 -15.20 22.88 -19.38
C GLY A 88 -13.67 22.80 -19.28
N PRO A 89 -13.00 23.80 -18.68
CA PRO A 89 -11.54 23.90 -18.68
C PRO A 89 -10.86 22.73 -17.96
N SER A 90 -11.44 22.21 -16.88
CA SER A 90 -10.87 21.08 -16.14
C SER A 90 -10.78 19.82 -16.98
N ARG A 91 -11.75 19.55 -17.87
CA ARG A 91 -11.68 18.42 -18.81
C ARG A 91 -10.47 18.52 -19.73
N GLN A 92 -10.17 19.71 -20.24
CA GLN A 92 -9.05 19.93 -21.15
C GLN A 92 -7.70 19.81 -20.41
N GLU A 93 -7.58 20.42 -19.23
CA GLU A 93 -6.38 20.34 -18.39
C GLU A 93 -6.02 18.88 -18.04
N LEU A 94 -7.02 18.07 -17.66
CA LEU A 94 -6.83 16.66 -17.32
C LEU A 94 -6.32 15.86 -18.53
N ARG A 95 -6.90 16.06 -19.71
CA ARG A 95 -6.45 15.38 -20.94
C ARG A 95 -5.07 15.83 -21.41
N GLU A 96 -4.75 17.10 -21.23
CA GLU A 96 -3.41 17.60 -21.54
C GLU A 96 -2.37 16.97 -20.62
N ALA A 97 -2.62 16.93 -19.32
CA ALA A 97 -1.76 16.26 -18.36
C ALA A 97 -1.60 14.76 -18.65
N ALA A 98 -2.67 14.05 -19.02
CA ALA A 98 -2.59 12.66 -19.44
C ALA A 98 -1.67 12.46 -20.65
N ARG A 99 -1.76 13.35 -21.66
CA ARG A 99 -0.83 13.33 -22.81
C ARG A 99 0.62 13.60 -22.40
N THR A 100 0.85 14.57 -21.51
CA THR A 100 2.21 14.87 -21.01
C THR A 100 2.83 13.65 -20.32
N LEU A 101 2.09 12.97 -19.44
CA LEU A 101 2.58 11.77 -18.74
C LEU A 101 3.00 10.63 -19.67
N ARG A 102 2.30 10.48 -20.81
CA ARG A 102 2.63 9.45 -21.80
C ARG A 102 3.82 9.85 -22.68
N ALA A 103 4.01 11.14 -22.92
CA ALA A 103 5.04 11.66 -23.82
C ALA A 103 6.38 11.93 -23.11
N GLU A 104 6.34 12.32 -21.84
CA GLU A 104 7.48 12.86 -21.10
C GLU A 104 7.64 12.16 -19.74
N PRO A 105 8.88 12.07 -19.21
CA PRO A 105 9.13 11.53 -17.88
C PRO A 105 8.77 12.54 -16.78
N ALA A 106 7.52 12.99 -16.74
CA ALA A 106 7.01 13.95 -15.76
C ALA A 106 6.65 13.26 -14.44
N ASP A 107 7.33 13.64 -13.35
CA ASP A 107 7.11 13.08 -12.01
C ASP A 107 6.23 13.95 -11.11
N GLU A 108 5.99 15.20 -11.50
CA GLU A 108 5.06 16.10 -10.83
C GLU A 108 4.22 16.86 -11.86
N LEU A 109 2.92 17.00 -11.62
CA LEU A 109 2.06 17.85 -12.44
C LEU A 109 0.85 18.35 -11.66
N SER A 110 0.19 19.37 -12.21
CA SER A 110 -1.09 19.86 -11.71
C SER A 110 -2.12 19.91 -12.84
N ALA A 111 -3.35 19.46 -12.57
CA ALA A 111 -4.44 19.44 -13.53
C ALA A 111 -5.79 19.48 -12.79
N GLY A 112 -6.77 20.24 -13.29
CA GLY A 112 -8.10 20.33 -12.68
C GLY A 112 -8.07 20.82 -11.23
N GLY A 113 -7.15 21.74 -10.91
CA GLY A 113 -6.96 22.26 -9.55
C GLY A 113 -6.33 21.28 -8.54
N ARG A 114 -5.81 20.14 -9.00
CA ARG A 114 -5.19 19.09 -8.18
C ARG A 114 -3.71 18.95 -8.51
N ARG A 115 -2.92 18.45 -7.56
CA ARG A 115 -1.48 18.18 -7.74
C ARG A 115 -1.20 16.69 -7.56
N PHE A 116 -0.42 16.13 -8.48
CA PHE A 116 -0.04 14.72 -8.52
C PHE A 116 1.47 14.56 -8.50
N ARG A 117 1.93 13.41 -7.98
CA ARG A 117 3.33 12.98 -8.01
C ARG A 117 3.45 11.50 -8.31
N ILE A 118 4.48 11.12 -9.06
CA ILE A 118 4.98 9.75 -9.10
C ILE A 118 5.82 9.52 -7.86
N VAL A 119 5.51 8.47 -7.10
CA VAL A 119 6.19 8.12 -5.86
C VAL A 119 6.83 6.74 -5.99
N ARG A 120 8.02 6.59 -5.39
CA ARG A 120 8.75 5.32 -5.28
C ARG A 120 8.42 4.68 -3.93
N ILE A 121 8.10 3.40 -3.94
CA ILE A 121 7.82 2.57 -2.77
C ILE A 121 8.95 1.56 -2.65
N GLU A 122 9.66 1.56 -1.53
CA GLU A 122 10.62 0.50 -1.21
C GLU A 122 9.88 -0.68 -0.57
N GLN A 123 10.05 -1.87 -1.13
CA GLN A 123 9.51 -3.09 -0.57
C GLN A 123 10.55 -3.76 0.33
N LEU A 124 10.17 -3.96 1.58
CA LEU A 124 10.95 -4.67 2.58
C LEU A 124 10.22 -5.96 2.98
N VAL A 125 10.96 -7.06 3.01
CA VAL A 125 10.47 -8.36 3.48
C VAL A 125 11.33 -8.80 4.67
N ARG A 126 10.68 -9.37 5.68
CA ARG A 126 11.37 -10.00 6.81
C ARG A 126 11.72 -11.44 6.48
N THR A 127 12.92 -11.88 6.82
CA THR A 127 13.39 -13.26 6.62
C THR A 127 14.09 -13.80 7.85
N GLY A 128 14.08 -15.12 7.98
CA GLY A 128 14.77 -15.90 9.00
C GLY A 128 15.45 -17.13 8.39
N PRO A 129 15.96 -18.06 9.20
CA PRO A 129 16.68 -19.25 8.74
C PRO A 129 15.90 -20.12 7.74
N ASP A 130 14.57 -20.13 7.86
CA ASP A 130 13.67 -20.92 7.01
C ASP A 130 13.10 -20.13 5.82
N GLY A 131 13.54 -18.88 5.61
CA GLY A 131 13.10 -18.00 4.52
C GLY A 131 12.18 -16.85 4.96
N PRO A 132 11.41 -16.28 4.03
CA PRO A 132 10.52 -15.15 4.31
C PRO A 132 9.45 -15.45 5.36
N GLU A 133 9.02 -14.41 6.07
CA GLU A 133 7.88 -14.47 6.98
C GLU A 133 6.62 -14.96 6.24
N PRO A 134 5.95 -16.05 6.71
CA PRO A 134 4.68 -16.51 6.16
C PRO A 134 3.52 -15.63 6.65
N PRO A 135 2.33 -15.72 6.03
CA PRO A 135 1.11 -15.11 6.59
C PRO A 135 0.92 -15.52 8.05
N ARG A 136 0.68 -14.53 8.90
CA ARG A 136 0.52 -14.74 10.33
C ARG A 136 -0.86 -15.31 10.64
N PRO A 137 -1.04 -16.13 11.69
CA PRO A 137 -2.34 -16.60 12.12
C PRO A 137 -3.36 -15.48 12.40
N THR A 138 -2.88 -14.28 12.77
CA THR A 138 -3.74 -13.11 13.00
C THR A 138 -3.97 -12.23 11.76
N ASP A 139 -3.32 -12.53 10.63
CA ASP A 139 -3.57 -11.79 9.40
C ASP A 139 -5.00 -12.09 8.93
N LEU A 140 -5.69 -11.04 8.45
CA LEU A 140 -7.02 -11.21 7.91
C LEU A 140 -6.94 -12.03 6.63
N ASP A 141 -7.69 -13.12 6.57
CA ASP A 141 -7.89 -13.82 5.31
C ASP A 141 -8.45 -12.83 4.28
N PRO A 142 -7.89 -12.80 3.05
CA PRO A 142 -8.48 -12.01 2.00
C PRO A 142 -9.93 -12.45 1.83
N HIS A 143 -10.87 -11.51 2.00
CA HIS A 143 -12.27 -11.80 1.77
C HIS A 143 -12.39 -12.42 0.37
N PRO A 144 -13.03 -13.60 0.20
CA PRO A 144 -13.30 -14.11 -1.14
C PRO A 144 -14.07 -13.00 -1.85
N ALA A 145 -13.47 -12.41 -2.87
CA ALA A 145 -13.95 -11.16 -3.43
C ALA A 145 -15.45 -11.31 -3.76
N ASP A 146 -16.27 -10.43 -3.21
CA ASP A 146 -17.42 -9.95 -3.96
C ASP A 146 -16.80 -9.40 -5.24
N ARG A 147 -16.85 -10.23 -6.28
CA ARG A 147 -16.32 -9.97 -7.60
C ARG A 147 -17.19 -8.85 -8.17
N ARG A 148 -17.00 -7.63 -7.68
CA ARG A 148 -17.46 -6.42 -8.35
C ARG A 148 -16.66 -6.36 -9.64
N VAL A 149 -17.24 -7.02 -10.64
CA VAL A 149 -17.02 -6.68 -12.04
C VAL A 149 -17.26 -5.18 -12.10
N LEU A 150 -16.17 -4.42 -12.22
CA LEU A 150 -16.27 -3.01 -12.57
C LEU A 150 -16.92 -2.96 -13.96
N PRO A 151 -17.89 -2.06 -14.18
CA PRO A 151 -18.65 -1.97 -15.43
C PRO A 151 -17.77 -1.63 -16.64
#